data_AF-F0R091-F1
#
_entry.id   AF-F0R091-F1
#
_cell.length_a   1.000
_cell.length_b   1.000
_cell.length_c   1.000
_cell.angle_alpha   90.00
_cell.angle_beta   90.00
_cell.angle_gamma   90.00
#
_symmetry.space_group_name_H-M   'P 1'
#
loop_
_entity.id
_entity.type
_entity.pdbx_description
1 polymer ?
#
loop_
_entity_poly.entity_id
_entity_poly.type
_entity_poly.pdbx_seq_one_letter_code
_entity_poly.pdbx_strand_id
1 'polypeptide(L)' 'MRKPLTPSQCVVLALAWAALCFIVLTSSPQIDGMLIMTILISGALVFIPIVKALKKK' A
#
# COMPACT_ATOMS: atom_id res chain seq x y z
N MET A 1 -3.88 -9.43 -21.70
CA MET A 1 -3.02 -8.26 -21.93
C MET A 1 -2.51 -7.72 -20.59
N ARG A 2 -1.27 -8.02 -20.17
CA ARG A 2 -0.69 -7.44 -18.95
C ARG A 2 -0.14 -6.05 -19.27
N LYS A 3 -0.99 -5.03 -19.24
CA LYS A 3 -0.53 -3.63 -19.35
C LYS A 3 0.38 -3.36 -18.14
N PRO A 4 1.64 -2.90 -18.35
CA PRO A 4 2.49 -2.51 -17.24
C PRO A 4 1.82 -1.37 -16.48
N LEU A 5 1.74 -1.48 -15.15
CA LEU A 5 1.23 -0.40 -14.33
C LEU A 5 2.06 0.86 -14.61
N THR A 6 1.40 1.95 -14.94
CA THR A 6 2.06 3.23 -15.17
C THR A 6 2.58 3.76 -13.83
N PRO A 7 3.73 4.45 -13.78
CA PRO A 7 4.28 4.99 -12.53
C PRO A 7 3.27 5.87 -11.75
N SER A 8 2.40 6.60 -12.45
CA SER A 8 1.30 7.35 -11.84
C SER A 8 0.28 6.45 -11.13
N GLN A 9 -0.06 5.29 -11.70
CA GLN A 9 -0.97 4.31 -11.07
C GLN A 9 -0.35 3.73 -9.78
N CYS A 10 0.95 3.47 -9.79
CA CYS A 10 1.70 3.05 -8.59
C CYS A 10 1.65 4.11 -7.48
N VAL A 11 1.83 5.39 -7.83
CA VAL A 11 1.72 6.51 -6.86
C VAL A 11 0.30 6.62 -6.30
N VAL A 12 -0.71 6.55 -7.15
CA VAL A 12 -2.12 6.58 -6.72
C VAL A 12 -2.44 5.41 -5.78
N LEU A 13 -1.94 4.21 -6.06
CA LEU A 13 -2.07 3.03 -5.19
C LEU A 13 -1.41 3.23 -3.82
N ALA A 14 -0.21 3.83 -3.78
CA ALA A 14 0.48 4.13 -2.53
C ALA A 14 -0.28 5.16 -1.69
N LEU A 15 -0.79 6.22 -2.33
CA LEU A 15 -1.60 7.25 -1.67
C LEU A 15 -2.91 6.68 -1.13
N ALA A 16 -3.59 5.84 -1.92
CA ALA A 16 -4.80 5.16 -1.49
C ALA A 16 -4.54 4.22 -0.30
N TRP A 17 -3.43 3.48 -0.31
CA TRP A 17 -3.02 2.65 0.82
C TRP A 17 -2.76 3.47 2.09
N ALA A 18 -2.07 4.61 1.98
CA ALA A 18 -1.82 5.50 3.11
C ALA A 18 -3.12 6.07 3.70
N ALA A 19 -4.07 6.47 2.84
CA ALA A 19 -5.39 6.94 3.27
C ALA A 19 -6.18 5.84 4.00
N LEU A 20 -6.14 4.60 3.51
CA LEU A 20 -6.76 3.45 4.17
C LEU A 20 -6.10 3.16 5.53
N CYS A 21 -4.77 3.20 5.62
CA CYS A 21 -4.06 3.02 6.89
C CYS A 21 -4.45 4.11 7.89
N PHE A 22 -4.59 5.35 7.44
CA PHE A 22 -5.04 6.45 8.28
C PHE A 22 -6.44 6.20 8.83
N ILE A 23 -7.41 5.82 7.98
CA ILE A 23 -8.78 5.50 8.40
C ILE A 23 -8.79 4.37 9.43
N VAL A 24 -8.02 3.31 9.18
CA VAL A 24 -7.93 2.15 10.08
C VAL A 24 -7.33 2.54 11.42
N LEU A 25 -6.27 3.36 11.43
CA LEU A 25 -5.65 3.86 12.65
C LEU A 25 -6.57 4.81 13.43
N THR A 26 -7.34 5.66 12.77
CA THR A 26 -8.28 6.58 13.43
C THR A 26 -9.56 5.90 13.90
N SER A 27 -9.96 4.81 13.25
CA SER A 27 -11.20 4.08 13.59
C SER A 27 -10.98 3.01 14.65
N SER A 28 -9.74 2.60 14.90
CA SER A 28 -9.41 1.56 15.88
C SER A 28 -9.07 2.19 17.24
N PRO A 29 -9.97 2.12 18.26
CA PRO A 29 -9.71 2.67 19.59
C PRO A 29 -8.59 1.94 20.35
N GLN A 30 -8.23 0.74 19.89
CA GLN A 30 -7.12 -0.07 20.39
C GLN A 30 -6.27 -0.49 19.19
N ILE A 31 -4.97 -0.23 19.25
CA ILE A 31 -4.04 -0.72 18.23
C ILE A 31 -3.66 -2.14 18.59
N ASP A 32 -4.42 -3.10 18.06
CA ASP A 32 -4.11 -4.52 18.20
C ASP A 32 -2.85 -4.88 17.41
N GLY A 33 -1.98 -5.71 17.99
CA GLY A 33 -0.78 -6.19 17.29
C GLY A 33 -1.10 -6.86 15.95
N MET A 34 -2.26 -7.50 15.84
CA MET A 34 -2.77 -8.10 14.59
C MET A 34 -3.09 -7.05 13.52
N LEU A 35 -3.61 -5.88 13.91
CA LEU A 35 -3.91 -4.77 13.00
C LEU A 35 -2.62 -4.26 12.34
N ILE A 36 -1.57 -4.09 13.14
CA ILE A 36 -0.23 -3.66 12.67
C ILE A 36 0.33 -4.68 11.66
N MET A 37 0.27 -5.97 11.97
CA MET A 37 0.75 -7.02 11.07
C MET A 37 -0.01 -7.02 9.74
N THR A 38 -1.31 -6.81 9.79
CA THR A 38 -2.16 -6.76 8.59
C THR A 38 -1.81 -5.55 7.72
N ILE A 39 -1.58 -4.38 8.34
CA ILE A 39 -1.13 -3.16 7.65
C ILE A 39 0.24 -3.38 7.01
N LEU A 40 1.20 -4.00 7.71
CA LEU A 40 2.52 -4.30 7.18
C LEU A 40 2.48 -5.23 5.96
N ILE A 41 1.71 -6.32 6.03
CA ILE A 41 1.54 -7.26 4.92
C ILE A 41 0.87 -6.56 3.73
N SER A 42 -0.18 -5.78 3.99
CA SER A 42 -0.86 -4.98 2.97
C SER A 42 0.10 -4.00 2.28
N GLY A 43 0.91 -3.29 3.07
CA GLY A 43 1.92 -2.35 2.57
C GLY A 43 2.96 -3.02 1.69
N ALA A 44 3.47 -4.19 2.10
CA ALA A 44 4.42 -4.96 1.31
C ALA A 44 3.83 -5.34 -0.07
N LEU A 45 2.58 -5.78 -0.12
CA LEU A 45 1.90 -6.14 -1.37
C LEU A 45 1.72 -4.93 -2.30
N VAL A 46 1.37 -3.77 -1.76
CA VAL A 46 1.20 -2.53 -2.53
C VAL A 46 2.56 -2.00 -3.01
N PHE A 47 3.64 -2.15 -2.23
CA PHE A 47 4.97 -1.65 -2.58
C PHE A 47 5.74 -2.52 -3.60
N ILE A 48 5.52 -3.84 -3.65
CA ILE A 48 6.17 -4.73 -4.63
C ILE A 48 6.08 -4.21 -6.08
N PRO A 49 4.89 -3.87 -6.63
CA PRO A 49 4.79 -3.35 -8.00
C PRO A 49 5.45 -1.98 -8.16
N ILE A 50 5.48 -1.15 -7.11
CA ILE A 50 6.13 0.17 -7.11
C ILE A 50 7.64 0.02 -7.26
N VAL A 51 8.27 -0.82 -6.43
CA VAL A 51 9.70 -1.11 -6.50
C VAL A 51 10.07 -1.70 -7.86
N LYS A 52 9.22 -2.60 -8.40
CA LYS A 52 9.41 -3.19 -9.71
C LYS A 52 9.30 -2.15 -10.84
N ALA A 53 8.40 -1.18 -10.72
CA ALA A 53 8.27 -0.07 -11.66
C ALA A 53 9.47 0.89 -11.59
N LEU A 54 9.99 1.18 -10.39
CA LEU A 54 11.17 2.02 -10.19
C LEU A 54 12.45 1.39 -10.76
N LYS A 55 12.67 0.08 -10.54
CA LYS A 55 13.84 -0.63 -11.09
C LYS A 55 13.84 -0.78 -12.61
N LYS A 56 12.69 -0.60 -13.26
CA LYS A 56 12.56 -0.73 -14.72
C LYS A 56 12.84 0.57 -15.46
N LYS A 57 13.08 1.66 -14.73
CA LYS A 57 13.46 2.97 -15.25
C LYS A 57 14.96 3.15 -15.10
#